data_AF-A0A540KVP8-F1
#
_entry.id   AF-A0A540KVP8-F1
#
_cell.length_a   1.000
_cell.length_b   1.000
_cell.length_c   1.000
_cell.angle_alpha   90.00
_cell.angle_beta   90.00
_cell.angle_gamma   90.00
#
_symmetry.space_group_name_H-M   'P 1'
#
loop_
_entity.id
_entity.type
_entity.pdbx_description
1 polymer ?
#
loop_
_entity_poly.entity_id
_entity_poly.type
_entity_poly.pdbx_seq_one_letter_code
_entity_poly.pdbx_strand_id
1 'polypeptide(L)'
;MASVATQTMDAKSIKSLAESPALSSVPSAYAFNINPNDEADPNDPEFAIPIVDMSLLTSGSPDQRSKIIHNLVKICQEWGFFIAINHGVPESLMKGMIDACHGFFSLPDEEKEEFKSGNDVLEMFKYGTSYNLALDKVLLWRDFFKVRVHPEFYSLYKPACFSEVSMEFSKRTREVALEITRAISESLGLEPNYIHDAMNMDRGLQMLAANYYPPCPQPEHAIGIPHHTDHGLVTLLIQNEMNGLQVEHNGKWLTVNGPANGFFVNLADQMQILTNGKYKSVMHRATVNSKATRISIAIPHGPSVDTLIAPAPELLEKEGQAPKYIGMNYKEYIQLQQSGKNYMKSTFDHILA
;
A
#
# COMPACT_ATOMS: atom_id res chain seq x y z
N MET A 1 -3.22 23.35 -30.36
CA MET A 1 -2.85 21.93 -30.54
C MET A 1 -1.35 21.70 -30.38
N ALA A 2 -0.47 22.48 -31.02
CA ALA A 2 1.00 22.36 -30.82
C ALA A 2 1.51 22.76 -29.41
N SER A 3 0.76 23.57 -28.65
CA SER A 3 1.17 24.08 -27.32
C SER A 3 0.94 23.12 -26.16
N VAL A 4 -0.01 22.18 -26.27
CA VAL A 4 -0.36 21.24 -25.19
C VAL A 4 0.64 20.08 -25.15
N ALA A 5 1.08 19.61 -26.32
CA ALA A 5 2.08 18.54 -26.43
C ALA A 5 3.50 18.98 -26.02
N THR A 6 3.82 20.27 -26.10
CA THR A 6 5.09 20.83 -25.61
C THR A 6 5.07 21.04 -24.10
N GLN A 7 3.95 21.50 -23.52
CA GLN A 7 3.82 21.69 -22.07
C GLN A 7 3.92 20.39 -21.27
N THR A 8 3.52 19.25 -21.84
CA THR A 8 3.69 17.93 -21.21
C THR A 8 5.14 17.49 -21.06
N MET A 9 6.08 18.09 -21.79
CA MET A 9 7.50 17.76 -21.69
C MET A 9 8.28 18.66 -20.72
N ASP A 10 7.70 19.77 -20.26
CA ASP A 10 8.38 20.73 -19.36
C ASP A 10 7.95 20.64 -17.89
N ALA A 11 6.84 19.95 -17.58
CA ALA A 11 6.36 19.82 -16.21
C ALA A 11 7.23 18.85 -15.39
N LYS A 12 7.81 19.32 -14.29
CA LYS A 12 8.70 18.53 -13.42
C LYS A 12 7.95 17.57 -12.49
N SER A 13 6.65 17.76 -12.30
CA SER A 13 5.78 16.98 -11.41
C SER A 13 4.33 16.95 -11.92
N ILE A 14 3.51 15.97 -11.50
CA ILE A 14 2.08 15.99 -11.86
C ILE A 14 1.38 17.17 -11.19
N LYS A 15 1.83 17.57 -9.99
CA LYS A 15 1.33 18.76 -9.32
C LYS A 15 1.48 20.00 -10.19
N SER A 16 2.68 20.27 -10.73
CA SER A 16 2.90 21.45 -11.57
C SER A 16 2.15 21.37 -12.90
N LEU A 17 1.98 20.17 -13.47
CA LEU A 17 1.12 19.97 -14.64
C LEU A 17 -0.35 20.29 -14.34
N ALA A 18 -0.88 19.80 -13.22
CA ALA A 18 -2.28 20.00 -12.82
C ALA A 18 -2.59 21.45 -12.41
N GLU A 19 -1.61 22.18 -11.89
CA GLU A 19 -1.73 23.61 -11.53
C GLU A 19 -1.59 24.54 -12.75
N SER A 20 -1.20 24.00 -13.92
CA SER A 20 -1.09 24.79 -15.15
C SER A 20 -2.46 25.27 -15.64
N PRO A 21 -2.69 26.58 -15.81
CA PRO A 21 -3.96 27.12 -16.29
C PRO A 21 -4.37 26.65 -17.70
N ALA A 22 -3.41 26.12 -18.46
CA ALA A 22 -3.63 25.65 -19.83
C ALA A 22 -4.10 24.18 -19.90
N LEU A 23 -4.11 23.46 -18.78
CA LEU A 23 -4.50 22.05 -18.74
C LEU A 23 -6.04 21.92 -18.71
N SER A 24 -6.64 21.67 -19.87
CA SER A 24 -8.08 21.42 -20.00
C SER A 24 -8.46 19.95 -20.17
N SER A 25 -7.48 19.07 -20.42
CA SER A 25 -7.68 17.65 -20.71
C SER A 25 -6.46 16.84 -20.28
N VAL A 26 -6.66 15.56 -19.95
CA VAL A 26 -5.57 14.63 -19.61
C VAL A 26 -4.70 14.42 -20.86
N PRO A 27 -3.37 14.64 -20.78
CA PRO A 27 -2.51 14.41 -21.93
C PRO A 27 -2.39 12.92 -22.28
N SER A 28 -2.12 12.62 -23.55
CA SER A 28 -2.08 11.24 -24.05
C SER A 28 -1.09 10.35 -23.31
N ALA A 29 0.00 10.90 -22.78
CA ALA A 29 0.98 10.16 -21.98
C ALA A 29 0.39 9.62 -20.67
N TYR A 30 -0.65 10.26 -20.13
CA TYR A 30 -1.36 9.86 -18.90
C TYR A 30 -2.69 9.16 -19.17
N ALA A 31 -3.05 8.99 -20.46
CA ALA A 31 -4.33 8.42 -20.85
C ALA A 31 -4.40 6.94 -20.45
N PHE A 32 -5.25 6.66 -19.47
CA PHE A 32 -5.53 5.32 -18.98
C PHE A 32 -7.00 4.99 -19.20
N ASN A 33 -7.28 3.93 -19.97
CA ASN A 33 -8.64 3.48 -20.22
C ASN A 33 -9.07 2.50 -19.13
N ILE A 34 -9.95 2.95 -18.24
CA ILE A 34 -10.64 2.07 -17.31
C ILE A 34 -11.66 1.26 -18.12
N ASN A 35 -11.67 -0.07 -17.96
CA ASN A 35 -12.68 -0.91 -18.59
C ASN A 35 -14.06 -0.52 -18.01
N PRO A 36 -15.09 -0.23 -18.84
CA PRO A 36 -16.41 0.13 -18.34
C PRO A 36 -17.04 -0.93 -17.42
N ASN A 37 -16.67 -2.21 -17.58
CA ASN A 37 -17.11 -3.29 -16.71
C ASN A 37 -16.43 -3.28 -15.32
N ASP A 38 -15.36 -2.48 -15.16
CA ASP A 38 -14.60 -2.31 -13.91
C ASP A 38 -15.05 -1.07 -13.13
N GLU A 39 -16.18 -0.44 -13.49
CA GLU A 39 -16.75 0.64 -12.71
C GLU A 39 -17.13 0.14 -11.32
N ALA A 40 -16.65 0.85 -10.30
CA ALA A 40 -16.97 0.50 -8.92
C ALA A 40 -18.39 0.96 -8.60
N ASP A 41 -19.20 0.10 -7.99
CA ASP A 41 -20.48 0.51 -7.41
C ASP A 41 -20.20 1.17 -6.04
N PRO A 42 -20.40 2.49 -5.89
CA PRO A 42 -20.14 3.17 -4.63
C PRO A 42 -21.22 2.92 -3.55
N ASN A 43 -22.35 2.29 -3.91
CA ASN A 43 -23.51 2.17 -3.04
C ASN A 43 -24.04 0.73 -2.91
N ASP A 44 -23.29 -0.30 -3.34
CA ASP A 44 -23.73 -1.70 -3.21
C ASP A 44 -23.79 -2.10 -1.72
N PRO A 45 -24.98 -2.19 -1.10
CA PRO A 45 -25.12 -2.42 0.33
C PRO A 45 -24.77 -3.85 0.73
N GLU A 46 -24.57 -4.75 -0.24
CA GLU A 46 -24.13 -6.13 -0.01
C GLU A 46 -22.63 -6.22 0.35
N PHE A 47 -21.85 -5.15 0.22
CA PHE A 47 -20.39 -5.17 0.35
C PHE A 47 -19.84 -4.20 1.38
N ALA A 48 -20.32 -4.31 2.63
CA ALA A 48 -19.73 -3.60 3.76
C ALA A 48 -18.32 -4.14 4.08
N ILE A 49 -17.31 -3.27 3.95
CA ILE A 49 -15.92 -3.63 4.27
C ILE A 49 -15.83 -4.03 5.75
N PRO A 50 -15.18 -5.16 6.07
CA PRO A 50 -15.04 -5.59 7.45
C PRO A 50 -14.30 -4.54 8.29
N ILE A 51 -14.78 -4.31 9.52
CA ILE A 51 -14.15 -3.44 10.50
C ILE A 51 -13.62 -4.29 11.66
N VAL A 52 -12.37 -4.05 12.04
CA VAL A 52 -11.71 -4.71 13.17
C VAL A 52 -11.42 -3.68 14.26
N ASP A 53 -12.03 -3.88 15.43
CA ASP A 53 -11.72 -3.09 16.62
C ASP A 53 -10.46 -3.66 17.30
N MET A 54 -9.34 -2.95 17.14
CA MET A 54 -8.04 -3.37 17.67
C MET A 54 -7.96 -3.30 19.20
N SER A 55 -8.83 -2.53 19.87
CA SER A 55 -8.86 -2.49 21.33
C SER A 55 -9.35 -3.81 21.93
N LEU A 56 -10.16 -4.57 21.20
CA LEU A 56 -10.62 -5.90 21.60
C LEU A 56 -9.53 -6.97 21.47
N LEU A 57 -8.51 -6.72 20.63
CA LEU A 57 -7.30 -7.54 20.58
C LEU A 57 -6.36 -7.20 21.74
N THR A 58 -6.06 -5.92 21.95
CA THR A 58 -5.00 -5.50 22.88
C THR A 58 -5.43 -5.36 24.34
N SER A 59 -6.70 -5.04 24.58
CA SER A 59 -7.24 -4.74 25.92
C SER A 59 -8.58 -5.44 26.21
N GLY A 60 -9.07 -6.28 25.29
CA GLY A 60 -10.31 -7.04 25.45
C GLY A 60 -10.16 -8.23 26.41
N SER A 61 -11.30 -8.76 26.87
CA SER A 61 -11.33 -10.03 27.59
C SER A 61 -10.90 -11.19 26.66
N PRO A 62 -10.49 -12.35 27.21
CA PRO A 62 -10.15 -13.53 26.40
C PRO A 62 -11.24 -13.92 25.39
N ASP A 63 -12.51 -13.85 25.79
CA ASP A 63 -13.65 -14.14 24.90
C ASP A 63 -13.81 -13.10 23.78
N GLN A 64 -13.55 -11.83 24.07
CA GLN A 64 -13.60 -10.76 23.06
C GLN A 64 -12.47 -10.92 22.04
N ARG A 65 -11.24 -11.18 22.50
CA ARG A 65 -10.10 -11.45 21.62
C ARG A 65 -10.36 -12.67 20.75
N SER A 66 -10.84 -13.77 21.33
CA SER A 66 -11.14 -15.01 20.61
C SER A 66 -12.19 -14.80 19.50
N LYS A 67 -13.23 -13.99 19.75
CA LYS A 67 -14.22 -13.62 18.73
C LYS A 67 -13.61 -12.85 17.56
N ILE A 68 -12.72 -11.90 17.84
CA ILE A 68 -12.05 -11.13 16.77
C ILE A 68 -11.12 -12.05 15.96
N ILE A 69 -10.33 -12.91 16.62
CA ILE A 69 -9.48 -13.89 15.94
C ILE A 69 -10.30 -14.83 15.05
N HIS A 70 -11.45 -15.30 15.54
CA HIS A 70 -12.35 -16.13 14.75
C HIS A 70 -12.89 -15.39 13.52
N ASN A 71 -13.28 -14.12 13.67
CA ASN A 71 -13.73 -13.29 12.56
C ASN A 71 -12.61 -13.03 11.53
N LEU A 72 -11.37 -12.84 12.01
CA LEU A 72 -10.21 -12.63 11.14
C LEU A 72 -9.99 -13.79 10.17
N VAL A 73 -10.35 -15.03 10.53
CA VAL A 73 -10.28 -16.17 9.60
C VAL A 73 -11.01 -15.88 8.30
N LYS A 74 -12.28 -15.45 8.38
CA LYS A 74 -13.10 -15.14 7.21
C LYS A 74 -12.62 -13.87 6.51
N ILE A 75 -12.31 -12.83 7.27
CA ILE A 75 -11.80 -11.56 6.71
C ILE A 75 -10.55 -11.80 5.87
N CYS A 76 -9.56 -12.53 6.40
CA CYS A 76 -8.31 -12.80 5.69
C CYS A 76 -8.47 -13.78 4.51
N GLN A 77 -9.44 -14.70 4.56
CA GLN A 77 -9.73 -15.66 3.48
C GLN A 77 -10.51 -15.05 2.32
N GLU A 78 -11.54 -14.27 2.64
CA GLU A 78 -12.52 -13.78 1.66
C GLU A 78 -12.17 -12.37 1.16
N TRP A 79 -11.64 -11.52 2.05
CA TRP A 79 -11.35 -10.12 1.72
C TRP A 79 -9.86 -9.87 1.53
N GLY A 80 -9.03 -10.38 2.44
CA GLY A 80 -7.63 -9.91 2.52
C GLY A 80 -7.52 -8.42 2.83
N PHE A 81 -8.63 -7.78 3.26
CA PHE A 81 -8.78 -6.36 3.48
C PHE A 81 -9.74 -6.08 4.64
N PHE A 82 -9.45 -5.08 5.46
CA PHE A 82 -10.35 -4.57 6.50
C PHE A 82 -9.97 -3.16 6.93
N ILE A 83 -10.87 -2.48 7.65
CA ILE A 83 -10.57 -1.21 8.32
C ILE A 83 -10.29 -1.49 9.79
N ALA A 84 -9.11 -1.11 10.28
CA ALA A 84 -8.78 -1.16 11.69
C ALA A 84 -9.16 0.15 12.39
N ILE A 85 -9.89 0.06 13.49
CA ILE A 85 -10.25 1.18 14.37
C ILE A 85 -9.75 0.93 15.79
N ASN A 86 -9.75 1.96 16.64
CA ASN A 86 -9.34 1.87 18.04
C ASN A 86 -7.94 1.25 18.22
N HIS A 87 -7.03 1.52 17.26
CA HIS A 87 -5.68 0.97 17.17
C HIS A 87 -4.65 1.68 18.06
N GLY A 88 -5.06 2.70 18.83
CA GLY A 88 -4.20 3.39 19.80
C GLY A 88 -3.23 4.43 19.22
N VAL A 89 -3.21 4.62 17.90
CA VAL A 89 -2.44 5.71 17.27
C VAL A 89 -3.24 7.01 17.36
N PRO A 90 -2.69 8.10 17.92
CA PRO A 90 -3.42 9.36 18.05
C PRO A 90 -3.82 9.94 16.70
N GLU A 91 -5.08 10.38 16.58
CA GLU A 91 -5.58 11.04 15.37
C GLU A 91 -4.76 12.29 15.01
N SER A 92 -4.30 13.05 16.01
CA SER A 92 -3.42 14.20 15.81
C SER A 92 -2.08 13.84 15.16
N LEU A 93 -1.54 12.65 15.45
CA LEU A 93 -0.30 12.16 14.84
C LEU A 93 -0.55 11.71 13.39
N MET A 94 -1.67 11.03 13.11
CA MET A 94 -2.08 10.66 11.76
C MET A 94 -2.27 11.91 10.89
N LYS A 95 -2.98 12.92 11.40
CA LYS A 95 -3.15 14.21 10.74
C LYS A 95 -1.81 14.93 10.54
N GLY A 96 -0.98 14.97 11.58
CA GLY A 96 0.36 15.56 11.50
C GLY A 96 1.23 14.92 10.42
N MET A 97 1.12 13.60 10.24
CA MET A 97 1.84 12.88 9.18
C MET A 97 1.32 13.24 7.78
N ILE A 98 -0.01 13.35 7.60
CA ILE A 98 -0.61 13.84 6.34
C ILE A 98 -0.17 15.28 6.05
N ASP A 99 -0.20 16.17 7.04
CA ASP A 99 0.22 17.57 6.92
C ASP A 99 1.72 17.67 6.58
N ALA A 100 2.57 16.84 7.18
CA ALA A 100 4.00 16.79 6.87
C ALA A 100 4.27 16.31 5.44
N CYS A 101 3.56 15.29 4.96
CA CYS A 101 3.61 14.85 3.57
C CYS A 101 3.12 15.95 2.61
N HIS A 102 2.00 16.60 2.92
CA HIS A 102 1.51 17.75 2.16
C HIS A 102 2.56 18.88 2.10
N GLY A 103 3.20 19.16 3.23
CA GLY A 103 4.29 20.13 3.33
C GLY A 103 5.45 19.79 2.40
N PHE A 104 5.86 18.52 2.30
CA PHE A 104 6.87 18.07 1.35
C PHE A 104 6.43 18.31 -0.11
N PHE A 105 5.22 17.89 -0.50
CA PHE A 105 4.74 18.06 -1.88
C PHE A 105 4.53 19.53 -2.27
N SER A 106 4.38 20.41 -1.27
CA SER A 106 4.26 21.86 -1.44
C SER A 106 5.60 22.58 -1.59
N LEU A 107 6.73 21.90 -1.37
CA LEU A 107 8.05 22.47 -1.63
C LEU A 107 8.23 22.79 -3.13
N PRO A 108 9.10 23.76 -3.48
CA PRO A 108 9.53 23.98 -4.85
C PRO A 108 10.02 22.68 -5.49
N ASP A 109 9.77 22.50 -6.80
CA ASP A 109 10.18 21.29 -7.50
C ASP A 109 11.70 21.07 -7.37
N GLU A 110 12.52 22.14 -7.46
CA GLU A 110 13.97 22.10 -7.29
C GLU A 110 14.41 21.52 -5.94
N GLU A 111 13.69 21.80 -4.86
CA GLU A 111 14.00 21.26 -3.53
C GLU A 111 13.59 19.79 -3.42
N LYS A 112 12.50 19.38 -4.10
CA LYS A 112 12.10 17.97 -4.14
C LYS A 112 13.06 17.13 -4.99
N GLU A 113 13.67 17.71 -6.03
CA GLU A 113 14.67 17.04 -6.88
C GLU A 113 15.90 16.57 -6.08
N GLU A 114 16.27 17.24 -4.98
CA GLU A 114 17.36 16.84 -4.07
C GLU A 114 17.17 15.41 -3.53
N PHE A 115 15.92 14.95 -3.55
CA PHE A 115 15.50 13.67 -3.04
C PHE A 115 15.30 12.64 -4.17
N LYS A 116 15.45 12.98 -5.45
CA LYS A 116 15.45 11.94 -6.50
C LYS A 116 16.63 11.01 -6.29
N SER A 117 16.33 9.72 -6.22
CA SER A 117 17.31 8.66 -6.01
C SER A 117 17.28 7.66 -7.17
N GLY A 118 18.14 6.65 -7.12
CA GLY A 118 18.37 5.71 -8.21
C GLY A 118 17.27 4.66 -8.39
N ASN A 119 17.65 3.56 -9.04
CA ASN A 119 16.74 2.48 -9.41
C ASN A 119 16.71 1.32 -8.41
N ASP A 120 17.43 1.39 -7.28
CA ASP A 120 17.40 0.30 -6.29
C ASP A 120 16.10 0.35 -5.47
N VAL A 121 15.48 -0.81 -5.34
CA VAL A 121 14.16 -1.02 -4.74
C VAL A 121 14.19 -0.90 -3.22
N LEU A 122 15.37 -1.05 -2.61
CA LEU A 122 15.60 -0.96 -1.16
C LEU A 122 16.33 0.33 -0.75
N GLU A 123 16.36 1.34 -1.62
CA GLU A 123 16.97 2.62 -1.31
C GLU A 123 16.36 3.28 -0.07
N MET A 124 17.18 4.06 0.63
CA MET A 124 16.79 4.77 1.86
C MET A 124 15.61 5.71 1.62
N PHE A 125 15.60 6.32 0.43
CA PHE A 125 14.65 7.32 0.00
C PHE A 125 14.42 7.18 -1.50
N LYS A 126 13.22 7.49 -2.01
CA LYS A 126 12.93 7.69 -3.45
C LYS A 126 11.82 8.71 -3.67
N TYR A 127 12.05 9.74 -4.49
CA TYR A 127 11.02 10.68 -4.95
C TYR A 127 10.88 10.56 -6.47
N GLY A 128 9.65 10.68 -6.96
CA GLY A 128 9.40 10.66 -8.38
C GLY A 128 7.98 11.05 -8.75
N THR A 129 7.78 11.22 -10.05
CA THR A 129 6.49 11.37 -10.69
C THR A 129 6.33 10.23 -11.70
N SER A 130 5.26 9.44 -11.58
CA SER A 130 5.13 8.12 -12.23
C SER A 130 6.21 7.10 -11.81
N TYR A 131 5.85 5.81 -11.71
CA TYR A 131 6.68 4.83 -11.01
C TYR A 131 7.83 4.29 -11.87
N ASN A 132 7.60 4.03 -13.17
CA ASN A 132 8.58 3.34 -14.00
C ASN A 132 8.48 3.74 -15.49
N LEU A 133 9.14 4.85 -15.87
CA LEU A 133 9.20 5.34 -17.26
C LEU A 133 9.71 4.31 -18.29
N ALA A 134 10.42 3.27 -17.85
CA ALA A 134 10.96 2.22 -18.72
C ALA A 134 9.98 1.04 -18.95
N LEU A 135 8.93 0.90 -18.13
CA LEU A 135 7.96 -0.21 -18.18
C LEU A 135 6.50 0.26 -18.35
N ASP A 136 6.20 1.47 -17.88
CA ASP A 136 4.87 2.05 -17.91
C ASP A 136 4.60 2.59 -19.32
N LYS A 137 3.69 1.94 -20.05
CA LYS A 137 3.16 2.47 -21.33
C LYS A 137 2.35 3.77 -21.13
N VAL A 138 2.01 4.10 -19.88
CA VAL A 138 1.17 5.22 -19.45
C VAL A 138 1.72 5.81 -18.16
N LEU A 139 1.93 7.12 -18.11
CA LEU A 139 2.31 7.86 -16.92
C LEU A 139 1.16 7.92 -15.90
N LEU A 140 1.50 7.88 -14.62
CA LEU A 140 0.52 7.90 -13.54
C LEU A 140 0.21 9.33 -13.10
N TRP A 141 -1.04 9.60 -12.76
CA TRP A 141 -1.48 10.91 -12.24
C TRP A 141 -1.13 11.05 -10.75
N ARG A 142 0.17 10.92 -10.44
CA ARG A 142 0.69 10.82 -9.07
C ARG A 142 2.13 11.30 -8.95
N ASP A 143 2.37 12.14 -7.96
CA ASP A 143 3.70 12.34 -7.37
C ASP A 143 3.82 11.48 -6.12
N PHE A 144 5.01 10.99 -5.82
CA PHE A 144 5.22 10.15 -4.64
C PHE A 144 6.61 10.31 -4.04
N PHE A 145 6.71 9.95 -2.78
CA PHE A 145 7.98 9.56 -2.20
C PHE A 145 7.87 8.27 -1.39
N LYS A 146 9.00 7.60 -1.21
CA LYS A 146 9.18 6.44 -0.34
C LYS A 146 10.34 6.69 0.61
N VAL A 147 10.19 6.32 1.87
CA VAL A 147 11.25 6.36 2.89
C VAL A 147 11.29 5.04 3.63
N ARG A 148 12.47 4.44 3.77
CA ARG A 148 12.67 3.27 4.64
C ARG A 148 12.78 3.73 6.09
N VAL A 149 11.94 3.20 6.98
CA VAL A 149 11.87 3.63 8.39
C VAL A 149 12.22 2.51 9.38
N HIS A 150 12.44 1.29 8.88
CA HIS A 150 12.91 0.13 9.63
C HIS A 150 13.61 -0.85 8.67
N PRO A 151 14.66 -1.61 9.09
CA PRO A 151 15.25 -1.69 10.43
C PRO A 151 15.99 -0.43 10.89
N GLU A 152 16.57 0.30 9.94
CA GLU A 152 17.19 1.59 10.17
C GLU A 152 16.20 2.71 9.86
N PHE A 153 16.16 3.73 10.72
CA PHE A 153 15.28 4.88 10.53
C PHE A 153 15.94 5.91 9.60
N TYR A 154 15.34 6.09 8.42
CA TYR A 154 15.62 7.20 7.53
C TYR A 154 14.45 8.17 7.51
N SER A 155 14.74 9.43 7.22
CA SER A 155 13.75 10.48 7.12
C SER A 155 14.15 11.53 6.10
N LEU A 156 13.14 12.21 5.55
CA LEU A 156 13.32 13.51 4.93
C LEU A 156 13.78 14.54 5.97
N TYR A 157 14.67 15.45 5.56
CA TYR A 157 15.07 16.61 6.36
C TYR A 157 14.25 17.87 6.04
N LYS A 158 13.38 17.81 5.02
CA LYS A 158 12.41 18.84 4.65
C LYS A 158 11.02 18.20 4.45
N PRO A 159 9.93 18.82 4.89
CA PRO A 159 9.88 19.99 5.76
C PRO A 159 10.45 19.69 7.16
N ALA A 160 10.83 20.72 7.92
CA ALA A 160 11.56 20.56 9.19
C ALA A 160 10.85 19.66 10.22
N CYS A 161 9.51 19.61 10.23
CA CYS A 161 8.73 18.76 11.13
C CYS A 161 8.65 17.29 10.70
N PHE A 162 9.05 16.95 9.47
CA PHE A 162 8.82 15.62 8.91
C PHE A 162 9.53 14.52 9.71
N SER A 163 10.77 14.76 10.13
CA SER A 163 11.58 13.74 10.80
C SER A 163 11.01 13.30 12.14
N GLU A 164 10.64 14.26 12.99
CA GLU A 164 10.06 13.95 14.30
C GLU A 164 8.71 13.25 14.17
N VAL A 165 7.83 13.77 13.31
CA VAL A 165 6.49 13.21 13.08
C VAL A 165 6.59 11.81 12.48
N SER A 166 7.42 11.60 11.46
CA SER A 166 7.58 10.30 10.81
C SER A 166 8.22 9.26 11.73
N MET A 167 9.11 9.65 12.64
CA MET A 167 9.71 8.74 13.62
C MET A 167 8.65 8.17 14.57
N GLU A 168 7.88 9.04 15.24
CA GLU A 168 6.84 8.60 16.19
C GLU A 168 5.72 7.87 15.45
N PHE A 169 5.28 8.38 14.29
CA PHE A 169 4.26 7.70 13.48
C PHE A 169 4.70 6.30 13.08
N SER A 170 5.92 6.15 12.57
CA SER A 170 6.45 4.85 12.11
C SER A 170 6.58 3.85 13.25
N LYS A 171 6.98 4.28 14.45
CA LYS A 171 7.02 3.42 15.64
C LYS A 171 5.62 2.90 15.98
N ARG A 172 4.63 3.80 16.07
CA ARG A 172 3.25 3.46 16.42
C ARG A 172 2.57 2.57 15.39
N THR A 173 2.75 2.84 14.09
CA THR A 173 2.19 1.96 13.05
C THR A 173 2.84 0.58 13.04
N ARG A 174 4.11 0.47 13.42
CA ARG A 174 4.78 -0.83 13.54
C ARG A 174 4.19 -1.65 14.69
N GLU A 175 3.91 -1.03 15.83
CA GLU A 175 3.22 -1.68 16.96
C GLU A 175 1.85 -2.24 16.51
N VAL A 176 1.08 -1.46 15.73
CA VAL A 176 -0.20 -1.91 15.16
C VAL A 176 -0.01 -3.09 14.20
N ALA A 177 0.93 -3.01 13.26
CA ALA A 177 1.19 -4.08 12.31
C ALA A 177 1.64 -5.38 13.00
N LEU A 178 2.48 -5.27 14.03
CA LEU A 178 2.92 -6.42 14.85
C LEU A 178 1.73 -7.10 15.52
N GLU A 179 0.80 -6.34 16.13
CA GLU A 179 -0.39 -6.93 16.74
C GLU A 179 -1.32 -7.59 15.70
N ILE A 180 -1.48 -6.99 14.51
CA ILE A 180 -2.23 -7.59 13.42
C ILE A 180 -1.59 -8.93 13.01
N THR A 181 -0.27 -8.98 12.80
CA THR A 181 0.41 -10.23 12.44
C THR A 181 0.35 -11.30 13.53
N ARG A 182 0.30 -10.90 14.81
CA ARG A 182 0.10 -11.80 15.94
C ARG A 182 -1.30 -12.42 15.92
N ALA A 183 -2.33 -11.58 15.77
CA ALA A 183 -3.71 -12.04 15.68
C ALA A 183 -3.96 -12.94 14.45
N ILE A 184 -3.28 -12.66 13.33
CA ILE A 184 -3.31 -13.50 12.12
C ILE A 184 -2.62 -14.86 12.37
N SER A 185 -1.52 -14.90 13.13
CA SER A 185 -0.88 -16.16 13.51
C SER A 185 -1.85 -17.04 14.32
N GLU A 186 -2.52 -16.43 15.30
CA GLU A 186 -3.54 -17.12 16.11
C GLU A 186 -4.73 -17.58 15.26
N SER A 187 -5.20 -16.77 14.30
CA SER A 187 -6.31 -17.15 13.41
C SER A 187 -5.95 -18.30 12.45
N LEU A 188 -4.66 -18.51 12.21
CA LEU A 188 -4.14 -19.65 11.45
C LEU A 188 -4.01 -20.92 12.31
N GLY A 189 -4.19 -20.82 13.63
CA GLY A 189 -3.96 -21.90 14.59
C GLY A 189 -2.48 -22.07 14.94
N LEU A 190 -1.65 -21.06 14.69
CA LEU A 190 -0.23 -21.05 15.02
C LEU A 190 0.02 -20.33 16.35
N GLU A 191 1.22 -20.51 16.88
CA GLU A 191 1.68 -19.72 18.03
C GLU A 191 1.63 -18.21 17.72
N PRO A 192 1.27 -17.34 18.68
CA PRO A 192 1.06 -15.91 18.42
C PRO A 192 2.24 -15.21 17.74
N ASN A 193 3.48 -15.60 18.04
CA ASN A 193 4.67 -14.99 17.47
C ASN A 193 5.22 -15.75 16.24
N TYR A 194 4.52 -16.75 15.71
CA TYR A 194 5.02 -17.55 14.58
C TYR A 194 5.43 -16.68 13.39
N ILE A 195 4.55 -15.78 12.92
CA ILE A 195 4.85 -14.91 11.77
C ILE A 195 6.01 -13.96 12.10
N HIS A 196 6.08 -13.46 13.34
CA HIS A 196 7.16 -12.59 13.78
C HIS A 196 8.53 -13.28 13.61
N ASP A 197 8.64 -14.50 14.12
CA ASP A 197 9.90 -15.25 14.17
C ASP A 197 10.27 -15.79 12.79
N ALA A 198 9.30 -16.39 12.08
CA ALA A 198 9.52 -16.95 10.74
C ALA A 198 9.94 -15.86 9.73
N MET A 199 9.41 -14.64 9.86
CA MET A 199 9.68 -13.55 8.92
C MET A 199 10.83 -12.64 9.36
N ASN A 200 11.41 -12.88 10.55
CA ASN A 200 12.46 -12.07 11.16
C ASN A 200 12.04 -10.58 11.26
N MET A 201 10.89 -10.35 11.90
CA MET A 201 10.26 -9.03 11.98
C MET A 201 11.05 -8.01 12.82
N ASP A 202 11.94 -8.45 13.72
CA ASP A 202 12.92 -7.59 14.41
C ASP A 202 13.80 -6.81 13.42
N ARG A 203 14.07 -7.39 12.25
CA ARG A 203 14.77 -6.75 11.13
C ARG A 203 13.87 -6.54 9.91
N GLY A 204 12.56 -6.60 10.11
CA GLY A 204 11.55 -6.49 9.06
C GLY A 204 11.63 -5.18 8.29
N LEU A 205 11.21 -5.17 7.03
CA LEU A 205 11.15 -3.94 6.24
C LEU A 205 9.88 -3.16 6.60
N GLN A 206 10.03 -1.89 6.99
CA GLN A 206 8.94 -0.92 7.06
C GLN A 206 9.27 0.28 6.20
N MET A 207 8.31 0.73 5.39
CA MET A 207 8.45 1.94 4.59
C MET A 207 7.27 2.89 4.82
N LEU A 208 7.50 4.18 4.57
CA LEU A 208 6.46 5.18 4.36
C LEU A 208 6.41 5.51 2.87
N ALA A 209 5.29 5.28 2.21
CA ALA A 209 5.05 5.59 0.81
C ALA A 209 3.91 6.59 0.69
N ALA A 210 4.27 7.88 0.62
CA ALA A 210 3.31 8.96 0.48
C ALA A 210 3.00 9.22 -1.00
N ASN A 211 1.73 9.50 -1.28
CA ASN A 211 1.18 9.63 -2.61
C ASN A 211 0.36 10.91 -2.69
N TYR A 212 0.63 11.72 -3.71
CA TYR A 212 -0.05 12.97 -3.96
C TYR A 212 -0.74 12.91 -5.32
N TYR A 213 -2.06 13.04 -5.31
CA TYR A 213 -2.90 13.00 -6.50
C TYR A 213 -3.61 14.36 -6.62
N PRO A 214 -3.12 15.28 -7.48
CA PRO A 214 -3.80 16.54 -7.70
C PRO A 214 -5.15 16.33 -8.43
N PRO A 215 -6.06 17.33 -8.39
CA PRO A 215 -7.27 17.30 -9.19
C PRO A 215 -6.97 16.99 -10.67
N CYS A 216 -7.70 16.04 -11.22
CA CYS A 216 -7.59 15.61 -12.62
C CYS A 216 -8.75 16.20 -13.44
N PRO A 217 -8.50 16.82 -14.61
CA PRO A 217 -9.58 17.39 -15.43
C PRO A 217 -10.51 16.32 -16.03
N GLN A 218 -10.02 15.09 -16.23
CA GLN A 218 -10.76 13.96 -16.79
C GLN A 218 -10.44 12.68 -16.00
N PRO A 219 -10.94 12.54 -14.76
CA PRO A 219 -10.57 11.44 -13.88
C PRO A 219 -10.90 10.05 -14.44
N GLU A 220 -11.86 9.94 -15.35
CA GLU A 220 -12.22 8.72 -16.09
C GLU A 220 -11.15 8.28 -17.11
N HIS A 221 -10.20 9.16 -17.45
CA HIS A 221 -9.14 8.92 -18.43
C HIS A 221 -7.74 8.90 -17.82
N ALA A 222 -7.63 8.87 -16.49
CA ALA A 222 -6.36 8.83 -15.77
C ALA A 222 -6.44 7.85 -14.59
N ILE A 223 -5.28 7.42 -14.11
CA ILE A 223 -5.19 6.55 -12.92
C ILE A 223 -4.09 7.06 -12.00
N GLY A 224 -4.32 6.98 -10.70
CA GLY A 224 -3.32 7.31 -9.69
C GLY A 224 -2.32 6.17 -9.51
N ILE A 225 -2.83 4.95 -9.28
CA ILE A 225 -2.05 3.71 -9.26
C ILE A 225 -2.91 2.62 -9.94
N PRO A 226 -2.40 1.90 -10.94
CA PRO A 226 -3.13 0.79 -11.57
C PRO A 226 -3.38 -0.35 -10.58
N HIS A 227 -4.20 -1.33 -10.98
CA HIS A 227 -4.44 -2.50 -10.14
C HIS A 227 -3.14 -3.25 -9.88
N HIS A 228 -2.90 -3.59 -8.62
CA HIS A 228 -1.75 -4.34 -8.17
C HIS A 228 -2.06 -5.04 -6.83
N THR A 229 -1.17 -5.93 -6.44
CA THR A 229 -1.05 -6.41 -5.06
C THR A 229 0.18 -5.80 -4.42
N ASP A 230 0.18 -5.73 -3.08
CA ASP A 230 1.32 -5.23 -2.33
C ASP A 230 2.34 -6.34 -2.08
N HIS A 231 3.62 -5.97 -2.06
CA HIS A 231 4.64 -6.81 -1.46
C HIS A 231 4.59 -6.72 0.08
N GLY A 232 5.18 -7.70 0.77
CA GLY A 232 5.26 -7.74 2.23
C GLY A 232 4.16 -8.58 2.87
N LEU A 233 3.91 -8.37 4.17
CA LEU A 233 2.95 -9.12 4.97
C LEU A 233 1.61 -8.39 5.09
N VAL A 234 1.67 -7.13 5.53
CA VAL A 234 0.50 -6.26 5.70
C VAL A 234 0.87 -4.83 5.34
N THR A 235 -0.08 -4.11 4.72
CA THR A 235 0.03 -2.67 4.51
C THR A 235 -1.02 -1.97 5.34
N LEU A 236 -0.60 -0.95 6.08
CA LEU A 236 -1.52 0.01 6.70
C LEU A 236 -1.59 1.23 5.80
N LEU A 237 -2.77 1.81 5.59
CA LEU A 237 -2.93 3.02 4.80
C LEU A 237 -3.78 4.04 5.54
N ILE A 238 -3.34 5.29 5.49
CA ILE A 238 -4.13 6.47 5.87
C ILE A 238 -4.29 7.39 4.66
N GLN A 239 -5.36 8.16 4.65
CA GLN A 239 -5.62 9.15 3.61
C GLN A 239 -6.25 10.41 4.23
N ASN A 240 -6.21 11.51 3.50
CA ASN A 240 -7.01 12.69 3.82
C ASN A 240 -8.50 12.43 3.53
N GLU A 241 -9.33 13.47 3.57
CA GLU A 241 -10.79 13.40 3.41
C GLU A 241 -11.24 12.97 1.99
N MET A 242 -10.28 12.77 1.08
CA MET A 242 -10.53 12.38 -0.30
C MET A 242 -10.39 10.86 -0.49
N ASN A 243 -11.49 10.24 -0.92
CA ASN A 243 -11.51 8.83 -1.32
C ASN A 243 -10.84 8.61 -2.69
N GLY A 244 -10.43 7.37 -2.94
CA GLY A 244 -9.80 6.97 -4.19
C GLY A 244 -9.18 5.57 -4.16
N LEU A 245 -8.98 5.00 -2.97
CA LEU A 245 -8.65 3.58 -2.86
C LEU A 245 -9.82 2.73 -3.36
N GLN A 246 -9.56 1.82 -4.29
CA GLN A 246 -10.49 0.80 -4.72
C GLN A 246 -9.91 -0.59 -4.50
N VAL A 247 -10.71 -1.49 -3.95
CA VAL A 247 -10.33 -2.87 -3.66
C VAL A 247 -11.20 -3.81 -4.49
N GLU A 248 -10.61 -4.82 -5.10
CA GLU A 248 -11.35 -5.84 -5.83
C GLU A 248 -11.89 -6.90 -4.86
N HIS A 249 -13.17 -7.18 -4.93
CA HIS A 249 -13.80 -8.27 -4.20
C HIS A 249 -14.86 -8.95 -5.07
N ASN A 250 -14.76 -10.27 -5.23
CA ASN A 250 -15.66 -11.08 -6.07
C ASN A 250 -15.84 -10.55 -7.51
N GLY A 251 -14.74 -10.08 -8.12
CA GLY A 251 -14.73 -9.55 -9.49
C GLY A 251 -15.35 -8.17 -9.65
N LYS A 252 -15.68 -7.48 -8.55
CA LYS A 252 -16.16 -6.10 -8.53
C LYS A 252 -15.12 -5.19 -7.86
N TRP A 253 -15.00 -3.95 -8.35
CA TRP A 253 -14.23 -2.90 -7.70
C TRP A 253 -15.08 -2.17 -6.67
N LEU A 254 -14.56 -1.96 -5.46
CA LEU A 254 -15.27 -1.26 -4.38
C LEU A 254 -14.47 -0.02 -3.99
N THR A 255 -15.11 1.15 -4.02
CA THR A 255 -14.48 2.38 -3.51
C THR A 255 -14.53 2.37 -2.00
N VAL A 256 -13.36 2.35 -1.39
CA VAL A 256 -13.22 2.25 0.05
C VAL A 256 -13.42 3.62 0.69
N ASN A 257 -14.34 3.68 1.65
CA ASN A 257 -14.55 4.81 2.53
C ASN A 257 -14.46 4.34 3.99
N GLY A 258 -13.94 5.17 4.88
CA GLY A 258 -13.71 4.81 6.27
C GLY A 258 -13.59 6.03 7.17
N PRO A 259 -13.59 5.83 8.50
CA PRO A 259 -13.42 6.92 9.44
C PRO A 259 -12.03 7.57 9.28
N ALA A 260 -11.93 8.88 9.54
CA ALA A 260 -10.69 9.65 9.40
C ALA A 260 -9.54 9.11 10.29
N ASN A 261 -9.88 8.48 11.41
CA ASN A 261 -8.96 7.87 12.35
C ASN A 261 -8.88 6.33 12.21
N GLY A 262 -9.18 5.78 11.03
CA GLY A 262 -9.02 4.35 10.73
C GLY A 262 -7.79 4.06 9.86
N PHE A 263 -7.22 2.86 10.01
CA PHE A 263 -6.28 2.33 9.02
C PHE A 263 -7.01 1.43 8.03
N PHE A 264 -6.80 1.67 6.75
CA PHE A 264 -7.14 0.71 5.70
C PHE A 264 -6.04 -0.35 5.68
N VAL A 265 -6.38 -1.60 5.97
CA VAL A 265 -5.42 -2.70 6.10
C VAL A 265 -5.64 -3.71 5.01
N ASN A 266 -4.61 -4.01 4.23
CA ASN A 266 -4.59 -5.14 3.32
C ASN A 266 -3.48 -6.12 3.68
N LEU A 267 -3.75 -7.40 3.44
CA LEU A 267 -2.71 -8.42 3.39
C LEU A 267 -1.95 -8.28 2.07
N ALA A 268 -0.69 -8.68 2.12
CA ALA A 268 0.24 -8.56 1.00
C ALA A 268 0.84 -9.92 0.62
N ASP A 269 1.60 -9.95 -0.46
CA ASP A 269 1.96 -11.18 -1.16
C ASP A 269 2.73 -12.19 -0.30
N GLN A 270 3.58 -11.74 0.62
CA GLN A 270 4.34 -12.64 1.51
C GLN A 270 3.43 -13.33 2.53
N MET A 271 2.32 -12.69 2.95
CA MET A 271 1.32 -13.34 3.78
C MET A 271 0.59 -14.45 3.01
N GLN A 272 0.27 -14.19 1.74
CA GLN A 272 -0.34 -15.20 0.88
C GLN A 272 0.60 -16.40 0.63
N ILE A 273 1.89 -16.12 0.38
CA ILE A 273 2.90 -17.17 0.19
C ILE A 273 3.05 -18.00 1.46
N LEU A 274 3.26 -17.35 2.61
CA LEU A 274 3.42 -18.01 3.90
C LEU A 274 2.23 -18.93 4.23
N THR A 275 1.02 -18.47 3.93
CA THR A 275 -0.21 -19.22 4.21
C THR A 275 -0.61 -20.21 3.11
N ASN A 276 0.27 -20.47 2.14
CA ASN A 276 0.01 -21.34 0.99
C ASN A 276 -1.29 -21.00 0.23
N GLY A 277 -1.62 -19.71 0.17
CA GLY A 277 -2.80 -19.19 -0.50
C GLY A 277 -4.09 -19.25 0.32
N LYS A 278 -4.02 -19.63 1.61
CA LYS A 278 -5.18 -19.65 2.53
C LYS A 278 -5.68 -18.23 2.79
N TYR A 279 -4.80 -17.27 3.04
CA TYR A 279 -5.15 -15.85 3.15
C TYR A 279 -4.74 -15.10 1.88
N LYS A 280 -5.53 -14.10 1.49
CA LYS A 280 -5.44 -13.47 0.16
C LYS A 280 -4.73 -12.13 0.21
N SER A 281 -3.77 -11.95 -0.69
CA SER A 281 -3.26 -10.64 -1.08
C SER A 281 -4.26 -10.02 -2.05
N VAL A 282 -4.85 -8.89 -1.67
CA VAL A 282 -5.99 -8.33 -2.39
C VAL A 282 -5.54 -7.39 -3.50
N MET A 283 -6.16 -7.55 -4.68
CA MET A 283 -5.96 -6.63 -5.78
C MET A 283 -6.61 -5.29 -5.44
N HIS A 284 -5.86 -4.21 -5.62
CA HIS A 284 -6.34 -2.86 -5.31
C HIS A 284 -5.73 -1.83 -6.25
N ARG A 285 -6.39 -0.67 -6.39
CA ARG A 285 -5.96 0.45 -7.25
C ARG A 285 -6.26 1.79 -6.59
N ALA A 286 -5.68 2.86 -7.12
CA ALA A 286 -5.98 4.23 -6.69
C ALA A 286 -6.52 5.04 -7.86
N THR A 287 -7.78 5.47 -7.76
CA THR A 287 -8.40 6.39 -8.70
C THR A 287 -8.10 7.84 -8.36
N VAL A 288 -8.33 8.73 -9.33
CA VAL A 288 -8.20 10.18 -9.15
C VAL A 288 -9.56 10.85 -9.22
N ASN A 289 -9.62 12.13 -8.86
CA ASN A 289 -10.86 12.90 -8.85
C ASN A 289 -10.60 14.32 -9.38
N SER A 290 -11.66 15.03 -9.76
CA SER A 290 -11.58 16.39 -10.29
C SER A 290 -11.82 17.50 -9.25
N LYS A 291 -12.07 17.13 -7.97
CA LYS A 291 -12.55 18.06 -6.94
C LYS A 291 -11.44 18.64 -6.09
N ALA A 292 -10.58 17.79 -5.55
CA ALA A 292 -9.54 18.18 -4.61
C ALA A 292 -8.38 17.18 -4.59
N THR A 293 -7.23 17.64 -4.10
CA THR A 293 -6.05 16.82 -3.91
C THR A 293 -6.33 15.68 -2.93
N ARG A 294 -6.02 14.45 -3.36
CA ARG A 294 -5.96 13.30 -2.46
C ARG A 294 -4.51 13.07 -2.02
N ILE A 295 -4.32 12.84 -0.73
CA ILE A 295 -3.05 12.37 -0.17
C ILE A 295 -3.31 11.04 0.53
N SER A 296 -2.51 10.03 0.21
CA SER A 296 -2.50 8.77 0.96
C SER A 296 -1.09 8.34 1.32
N ILE A 297 -0.94 7.73 2.48
CA ILE A 297 0.33 7.22 2.99
C ILE A 297 0.15 5.73 3.22
N ALA A 298 0.80 4.93 2.38
CA ALA A 298 0.89 3.48 2.56
C ALA A 298 2.12 3.16 3.42
N ILE A 299 1.93 2.28 4.41
CA ILE A 299 2.95 1.83 5.34
C ILE A 299 3.06 0.30 5.21
N PRO A 300 3.76 -0.21 4.17
CA PRO A 300 3.98 -1.64 4.01
C PRO A 300 4.92 -2.14 5.10
N HIS A 301 4.55 -3.28 5.69
CA HIS A 301 5.35 -4.04 6.63
C HIS A 301 5.63 -5.41 6.02
N GLY A 302 6.91 -5.75 5.89
CA GLY A 302 7.33 -7.02 5.32
C GLY A 302 8.42 -7.71 6.15
N PRO A 303 8.80 -8.92 5.72
CA PRO A 303 9.90 -9.67 6.34
C PRO A 303 11.22 -8.89 6.29
N SER A 304 12.23 -9.39 7.00
CA SER A 304 13.60 -8.97 6.73
C SER A 304 13.94 -9.23 5.26
N VAL A 305 14.67 -8.32 4.63
CA VAL A 305 14.96 -8.37 3.19
C VAL A 305 15.72 -9.64 2.79
N ASP A 306 16.47 -10.24 3.71
CA ASP A 306 17.25 -11.46 3.48
C ASP A 306 16.48 -12.75 3.83
N THR A 307 15.23 -12.66 4.30
CA THR A 307 14.44 -13.84 4.67
C THR A 307 13.98 -14.61 3.43
N LEU A 308 14.19 -15.92 3.44
CA LEU A 308 13.59 -16.85 2.47
C LEU A 308 12.12 -17.07 2.83
N ILE A 309 11.20 -16.68 1.96
CA ILE A 309 9.77 -16.81 2.18
C ILE A 309 9.25 -18.00 1.41
N ALA A 310 8.60 -18.93 2.11
CA ALA A 310 7.96 -20.12 1.56
C ALA A 310 6.70 -20.44 2.40
N PRO A 311 5.80 -21.29 1.89
CA PRO A 311 4.67 -21.78 2.68
C PRO A 311 5.11 -22.41 4.01
N ALA A 312 4.44 -22.02 5.10
CA ALA A 312 4.64 -22.60 6.42
C ALA A 312 4.30 -24.10 6.40
N PRO A 313 5.21 -24.99 6.83
CA PRO A 313 4.95 -26.43 6.88
C PRO A 313 3.68 -26.80 7.64
N GLU A 314 3.39 -26.09 8.74
CA GLU A 314 2.23 -26.28 9.62
C GLU A 314 0.90 -25.93 8.94
N LEU A 315 0.94 -25.19 7.83
CA LEU A 315 -0.25 -24.74 7.10
C LEU A 315 -0.51 -25.54 5.81
N LEU A 316 0.28 -26.58 5.54
CA LEU A 316 0.02 -27.53 4.46
C LEU A 316 -1.13 -28.46 4.87
N GLU A 317 -2.11 -28.68 3.97
CA GLU A 317 -3.34 -29.42 4.33
C GLU A 317 -3.06 -30.90 4.65
N LYS A 318 -1.98 -31.46 4.09
CA LYS A 318 -1.53 -32.82 4.32
C LYS A 318 -0.01 -32.88 4.46
N GLU A 319 0.45 -33.71 5.38
CA GLU A 319 1.87 -34.05 5.48
C GLU A 319 2.36 -34.65 4.14
N GLY A 320 3.41 -34.08 3.58
CA GLY A 320 3.95 -34.46 2.26
C GLY A 320 3.26 -33.81 1.05
N GLN A 321 2.27 -32.92 1.24
CA GLN A 321 1.74 -32.10 0.14
C GLN A 321 2.81 -31.14 -0.39
N ALA A 322 2.97 -31.07 -1.71
CA ALA A 322 3.84 -30.08 -2.33
C ALA A 322 3.29 -28.65 -2.09
N PRO A 323 4.15 -27.70 -1.67
CA PRO A 323 3.75 -26.30 -1.51
C PRO A 323 3.29 -25.72 -2.85
N LYS A 324 2.30 -24.80 -2.85
CA LYS A 324 1.87 -24.12 -4.09
C LYS A 324 2.89 -23.10 -4.59
N TYR A 325 3.69 -22.57 -3.67
CA TYR A 325 4.70 -21.56 -3.96
C TYR A 325 6.10 -22.08 -3.63
N ILE A 326 7.06 -21.85 -4.52
CA ILE A 326 8.48 -22.07 -4.24
C ILE A 326 9.02 -20.98 -3.32
N GLY A 327 10.06 -21.31 -2.56
CA GLY A 327 10.73 -20.35 -1.70
C GLY A 327 11.48 -19.28 -2.49
N MET A 328 11.34 -18.01 -2.10
CA MET A 328 12.08 -16.89 -2.69
C MET A 328 12.53 -15.91 -1.61
N ASN A 329 13.73 -15.36 -1.75
CA ASN A 329 14.21 -14.33 -0.85
C ASN A 329 13.37 -13.04 -1.01
N TYR A 330 13.05 -12.36 0.09
CA TYR A 330 12.15 -11.20 0.01
C TYR A 330 12.71 -10.06 -0.85
N LYS A 331 14.02 -9.80 -0.81
CA LYS A 331 14.66 -8.81 -1.71
C LYS A 331 14.51 -9.20 -3.18
N GLU A 332 14.74 -10.47 -3.51
CA GLU A 332 14.57 -10.98 -4.87
C GLU A 332 13.12 -10.85 -5.35
N TYR A 333 12.15 -11.09 -4.46
CA TYR A 333 10.73 -10.92 -4.74
C TYR A 333 10.39 -9.47 -5.09
N ILE A 334 10.84 -8.50 -4.27
CA ILE A 334 10.61 -7.07 -4.53
C ILE A 334 11.25 -6.66 -5.86
N GLN A 335 12.47 -7.13 -6.14
CA GLN A 335 13.16 -6.86 -7.41
C GLN A 335 12.42 -7.46 -8.61
N LEU A 336 11.90 -8.67 -8.48
CA LEU A 336 11.10 -9.34 -9.52
C LEU A 336 9.81 -8.58 -9.80
N GLN A 337 9.07 -8.19 -8.75
CA GLN A 337 7.81 -7.45 -8.85
C GLN A 337 7.99 -6.10 -9.57
N GLN A 338 9.13 -5.45 -9.38
CA GLN A 338 9.47 -4.17 -10.02
C GLN A 338 10.16 -4.32 -11.39
N SER A 339 10.43 -5.54 -11.83
CA SER A 339 11.09 -5.81 -13.11
C SER A 339 10.09 -5.90 -14.27
N GLY A 340 10.59 -5.70 -15.50
CA GLY A 340 9.78 -5.89 -16.71
C GLY A 340 9.26 -7.31 -16.93
N LYS A 341 9.77 -8.30 -16.17
CA LYS A 341 9.27 -9.68 -16.20
C LYS A 341 7.87 -9.82 -15.61
N ASN A 342 7.46 -8.88 -14.76
CA ASN A 342 6.12 -8.82 -14.17
C ASN A 342 5.06 -8.30 -15.17
N TYR A 343 5.48 -7.75 -16.31
CA TYR A 343 4.57 -7.19 -17.32
C TYR A 343 3.77 -8.27 -18.08
N MET A 344 4.32 -9.47 -18.21
CA MET A 344 3.68 -10.57 -18.96
C MET A 344 3.02 -11.63 -18.08
N LYS A 345 3.40 -11.70 -16.80
CA LYS A 345 2.99 -12.70 -15.82
C LYS A 345 3.06 -12.08 -14.44
N SER A 346 2.09 -12.36 -13.58
CA SER A 346 2.09 -11.89 -12.20
C SER A 346 3.32 -12.44 -11.46
N THR A 347 3.75 -11.76 -10.39
CA THR A 347 4.91 -12.22 -9.60
C THR A 347 4.66 -13.62 -9.02
N PHE A 348 3.40 -13.93 -8.68
CA PHE A 348 2.99 -15.27 -8.27
C PHE A 348 3.25 -16.34 -9.33
N ASP A 349 3.01 -16.06 -10.61
CA ASP A 349 3.20 -17.04 -11.69
C ASP A 349 4.67 -17.48 -11.87
N HIS A 350 5.62 -16.65 -11.42
CA HIS A 350 7.05 -17.00 -11.43
C HIS A 350 7.46 -17.88 -10.26
N ILE A 351 6.61 -17.98 -9.23
CA ILE A 351 6.88 -18.73 -8.01
C ILE A 351 5.87 -19.85 -7.74
N LEU A 352 4.96 -20.14 -8.66
CA LEU A 352 4.11 -21.34 -8.57
C LEU A 352 4.99 -22.59 -8.77
N ALA A 353 4.81 -23.58 -7.89
CA ALA A 353 5.57 -24.84 -7.88
C ALA A 353 5.10 -25.86 -8.91
#